data_AF-A0A382WX07-F1
#
_entry.id   AF-A0A382WX07-F1
#
_cell.length_a   1.000
_cell.length_b   1.000
_cell.length_c   1.000
_cell.angle_alpha   90.00
_cell.angle_beta   90.00
_cell.angle_gamma   90.00
#
_symmetry.space_group_name_H-M   'P 1'
#
loop_
_entity.id
_entity.type
_entity.pdbx_description
1 polymer ?
#
loop_
_entity_poly.entity_id
_entity_poly.type
_entity_poly.pdbx_seq_one_letter_code
_entity_poly.pdbx_strand_id
1 'polypeptide(L)'
;MLTKGDDYPLHQTPEPIAYVGGNRNFYDRYFFNGYDKKGDVFFAMALGVYPYVNILDAGFSVVTGGKQHNVISSKVMQLERLDTQVGPLSVEVIAPMQRLKLTCDDPQSGLAAELIFEAFIPPHEEPRFIRRQGSQ
;
A
#
# COMPACT_ATOMS: atom_id res chain seq x y z
N MET A 1 0.71 -16.37 -11.72
CA MET A 1 -0.57 -15.95 -12.36
C MET A 1 -1.32 -15.12 -11.35
N LEU A 2 -1.62 -13.88 -11.70
CA LEU A 2 -2.42 -12.97 -10.87
C LEU A 2 -3.91 -13.31 -10.93
N THR A 3 -4.59 -13.07 -9.83
CA THR A 3 -6.03 -13.20 -9.63
C THR A 3 -6.56 -11.90 -9.01
N LYS A 4 -7.88 -11.75 -8.94
CA LYS A 4 -8.50 -10.60 -8.26
C LYS A 4 -8.16 -10.54 -6.76
N GLY A 5 -7.90 -11.69 -6.13
CA GLY A 5 -7.53 -11.76 -4.72
C GLY A 5 -6.17 -11.11 -4.43
N ASP A 6 -5.31 -11.00 -5.44
CA ASP A 6 -3.96 -10.45 -5.29
C ASP A 6 -3.93 -8.93 -5.10
N ASP A 7 -5.06 -8.25 -5.23
CA ASP A 7 -5.18 -6.81 -4.96
C ASP A 7 -5.58 -6.52 -3.51
N TYR A 8 -5.84 -7.56 -2.72
CA TYR A 8 -6.19 -7.48 -1.30
C TYR A 8 -5.02 -7.98 -0.45
N PRO A 9 -4.83 -7.50 0.79
CA PRO A 9 -3.71 -7.90 1.66
C PRO A 9 -4.02 -9.23 2.36
N LEU A 10 -4.26 -10.26 1.55
CA LEU A 10 -4.70 -11.58 1.99
C LEU A 10 -3.67 -12.67 1.70
N HIS A 11 -2.49 -12.31 1.19
CA HIS A 11 -1.47 -13.28 0.89
C HIS A 11 -0.97 -13.95 2.18
N GLN A 12 -0.44 -15.16 2.02
CA GLN A 12 0.20 -15.92 3.11
C GLN A 12 1.72 -16.00 2.91
N THR A 13 2.16 -15.71 1.69
CA THR A 13 3.54 -15.72 1.23
C THR A 13 3.71 -14.60 0.19
N PRO A 14 4.94 -14.26 -0.21
CA PRO A 14 5.16 -13.32 -1.30
C PRO A 14 4.67 -13.80 -2.68
N GLU A 15 4.22 -15.05 -2.80
CA GLU A 15 3.64 -15.57 -4.04
C GLU A 15 2.18 -15.15 -4.21
N PRO A 16 1.67 -15.15 -5.46
CA PRO A 16 0.24 -14.96 -5.70
C PRO A 16 -0.64 -15.89 -4.84
N ILE A 17 -1.87 -15.45 -4.56
CA ILE A 17 -2.83 -16.14 -3.67
C ILE A 17 -3.15 -17.59 -4.11
N ALA A 18 -2.81 -17.96 -5.34
CA ALA A 18 -2.91 -19.32 -5.88
C ALA A 18 -1.98 -20.34 -5.20
N TYR A 19 -0.99 -19.92 -4.42
CA TYR A 19 -0.01 -20.79 -3.75
C TYR A 19 -0.13 -20.74 -2.22
N VAL A 20 0.23 -21.84 -1.54
CA VAL A 20 0.12 -21.99 -0.08
C VAL A 20 1.50 -21.84 0.58
N GLY A 21 1.58 -21.20 1.76
CA GLY A 21 2.77 -21.25 2.61
C GLY A 21 2.62 -20.50 3.93
N GLY A 22 3.73 -20.29 4.66
CA GLY A 22 3.74 -19.60 5.95
C GLY A 22 5.13 -19.12 6.37
N ASN A 23 5.24 -17.86 6.79
CA ASN A 23 6.49 -17.25 7.25
C ASN A 23 6.19 -16.15 8.27
N ARG A 24 6.77 -16.20 9.47
CA ARG A 24 6.56 -15.21 10.55
C ARG A 24 6.92 -13.77 10.15
N ASN A 25 7.86 -13.57 9.23
CA ASN A 25 8.29 -12.25 8.77
C ASN A 25 7.46 -11.75 7.58
N PHE A 26 6.39 -12.45 7.23
CA PHE A 26 5.51 -12.08 6.15
C PHE A 26 4.76 -10.76 6.45
N TYR A 27 4.66 -9.94 5.42
CA TYR A 27 3.83 -8.74 5.40
C TYR A 27 3.28 -8.56 3.98
N ASP A 28 2.08 -8.00 3.90
CA ASP A 28 1.51 -7.46 2.66
C ASP A 28 1.67 -5.95 2.64
N ARG A 29 1.60 -5.36 1.44
CA ARG A 29 1.63 -3.91 1.33
C ARG A 29 0.91 -3.37 0.10
N TYR A 30 0.44 -2.14 0.26
CA TYR A 30 0.19 -1.22 -0.84
C TYR A 30 1.30 -0.18 -0.91
N PHE A 31 1.68 0.19 -2.13
CA PHE A 31 2.60 1.29 -2.38
C PHE A 31 2.18 2.05 -3.64
N PHE A 32 1.95 3.35 -3.48
CA PHE A 32 1.55 4.26 -4.55
C PHE A 32 2.44 5.49 -4.51
N ASN A 33 2.77 6.02 -5.68
CA ASN A 33 3.38 7.33 -5.79
C ASN A 33 2.99 7.98 -7.11
N GLY A 34 3.27 9.27 -7.21
CA GLY A 34 3.04 10.02 -8.44
C GLY A 34 3.56 11.44 -8.31
N TYR A 35 3.61 12.12 -9.45
CA TYR A 35 3.98 13.52 -9.54
C TYR A 35 3.10 14.20 -10.58
N ASP A 36 2.92 15.51 -10.45
CA ASP A 36 2.21 16.29 -11.45
C ASP A 36 3.07 16.47 -12.71
N LYS A 37 2.46 16.88 -13.82
CA LYS A 37 3.17 16.99 -15.11
C LYS A 37 4.36 17.96 -15.08
N LYS A 38 4.36 18.95 -14.18
CA LYS A 38 5.44 19.92 -14.04
C LYS A 38 6.54 19.44 -13.09
N GLY A 39 6.25 18.46 -12.23
CA GLY A 39 7.16 17.99 -11.19
C GLY A 39 7.23 18.91 -9.96
N ASP A 40 6.27 19.83 -9.82
CA ASP A 40 6.16 20.76 -8.68
C ASP A 40 5.55 20.05 -7.46
N VAL A 41 4.80 18.98 -7.68
CA VAL A 41 4.15 18.18 -6.65
C VAL A 41 4.52 16.71 -6.81
N PHE A 42 4.93 16.08 -5.71
CA PHE A 42 5.10 14.63 -5.59
C PHE A 42 4.26 14.11 -4.43
N PHE A 43 3.71 12.91 -4.55
CA PHE A 43 3.12 12.22 -3.42
C PHE A 43 3.58 10.76 -3.36
N ALA A 44 3.51 10.20 -2.17
CA ALA A 44 3.61 8.77 -1.94
C ALA A 44 2.65 8.34 -0.84
N MET A 45 2.10 7.14 -0.97
CA MET A 45 1.34 6.49 0.07
C MET A 45 1.79 5.03 0.19
N ALA A 46 1.97 4.57 1.42
CA ALA A 46 2.22 3.17 1.71
C ALA A 46 1.28 2.71 2.81
N LEU A 47 0.84 1.46 2.73
CA LEU A 47 0.12 0.77 3.80
C LEU A 47 0.72 -0.62 3.95
N GLY A 48 1.22 -0.94 5.14
CA GLY A 48 1.79 -2.25 5.47
C GLY A 48 0.84 -3.05 6.35
N VAL A 49 0.63 -4.32 6.01
CA VAL A 49 -0.21 -5.26 6.75
C VAL A 49 0.69 -6.33 7.37
N TYR A 50 0.68 -6.44 8.69
CA TYR A 50 1.55 -7.34 9.45
C TYR A 50 0.73 -8.32 10.29
N PRO A 51 0.26 -9.45 9.69
CA PRO A 51 -0.68 -10.35 10.35
C PRO A 51 -0.15 -10.97 11.65
N TYR A 52 1.14 -11.35 11.66
CA TYR A 52 1.74 -12.05 12.80
C TYR A 52 1.93 -11.18 14.05
N VAL A 53 2.01 -9.87 13.89
CA VAL A 53 2.09 -8.91 15.01
C VAL A 53 0.79 -8.12 15.19
N ASN A 54 -0.24 -8.41 14.39
CA ASN A 54 -1.57 -7.81 14.45
C ASN A 54 -1.58 -6.28 14.25
N ILE A 55 -0.75 -5.78 13.32
CA ILE A 55 -0.57 -4.34 13.05
C ILE A 55 -0.87 -4.00 11.59
N LEU A 56 -1.47 -2.83 11.42
CA LEU A 56 -1.53 -2.09 10.16
C LEU A 56 -0.82 -0.74 10.35
N ASP A 57 0.12 -0.43 9.47
CA ASP A 57 0.77 0.88 9.42
C ASP A 57 0.44 1.56 8.09
N ALA A 58 0.28 2.88 8.11
CA ALA A 58 0.09 3.67 6.90
C ALA A 58 0.87 4.98 6.97
N GLY A 59 1.32 5.43 5.81
CA GLY A 59 1.95 6.73 5.63
C GLY A 59 1.48 7.38 4.35
N PHE A 60 1.20 8.67 4.41
CA PHE A 60 0.97 9.54 3.26
C PHE A 60 1.96 10.70 3.30
N SER A 61 2.56 10.98 2.16
CA SER A 61 3.50 12.08 2.00
C SER A 61 3.15 12.89 0.77
N VAL A 62 3.23 14.21 0.88
CA VAL A 62 3.19 15.13 -0.26
C VAL A 62 4.33 16.13 -0.16
N VAL A 63 5.04 16.31 -1.27
CA VAL A 63 6.08 17.33 -1.44
C VAL A 63 5.51 18.40 -2.36
N THR A 64 5.47 19.64 -1.87
CA THR A 64 4.99 20.80 -2.63
C THR A 64 5.66 22.07 -2.10
N GLY A 65 5.94 23.04 -2.97
CA GLY A 65 6.62 24.29 -2.58
C GLY A 65 7.98 24.06 -1.89
N GLY A 66 8.68 22.98 -2.23
CA GLY A 66 9.97 22.61 -1.63
C GLY A 66 9.88 22.05 -0.21
N LYS A 67 8.68 21.74 0.31
CA LYS A 67 8.47 21.17 1.64
C LYS A 67 7.73 19.84 1.57
N GLN A 68 8.15 18.87 2.38
CA GLN A 68 7.48 17.60 2.57
C GLN A 68 6.52 17.66 3.76
N HIS A 69 5.30 17.20 3.55
CA HIS A 69 4.26 17.04 4.56
C HIS A 69 3.94 15.57 4.69
N ASN A 70 3.86 15.07 5.93
CA ASN A 70 3.69 13.65 6.21
C ASN A 70 2.56 13.45 7.21
N VAL A 71 1.75 12.43 6.95
CA VAL A 71 0.80 11.84 7.90
C VAL A 71 1.20 10.38 8.04
N ILE A 72 1.41 9.94 9.27
CA ILE A 72 1.80 8.55 9.59
C ILE A 72 0.85 8.07 10.66
N SER A 73 0.33 6.86 10.50
CA SER A 73 -0.60 6.26 11.43
C SER A 73 -0.35 4.76 11.58
N SER A 74 -0.74 4.23 12.73
CA SER A 74 -0.64 2.81 13.05
C SER A 74 -1.90 2.39 13.82
N LYS A 75 -2.38 1.18 13.59
CA LYS A 75 -3.47 0.59 14.37
C LYS A 75 -3.21 -0.89 14.67
N VAL A 76 -3.80 -1.34 15.77
CA VAL A 76 -4.03 -2.77 16.00
C VAL A 76 -5.10 -3.23 15.01
N MET A 77 -4.77 -4.22 14.20
CA MET A 77 -5.61 -4.71 13.10
C MET A 77 -6.82 -5.52 13.58
N GLN A 78 -6.79 -6.05 14.80
CA GLN A 78 -7.82 -6.96 15.33
C GLN A 78 -8.06 -8.18 14.42
N LEU A 79 -7.01 -8.62 13.72
CA LEU A 79 -7.03 -9.71 12.75
C LEU A 79 -7.95 -9.50 11.53
N GLU A 80 -8.58 -8.32 11.40
CA GLU A 80 -9.38 -7.95 10.24
C GLU A 80 -8.51 -7.23 9.21
N ARG A 81 -8.08 -7.97 8.18
CA ARG A 81 -7.12 -7.50 7.17
C ARG A 81 -7.75 -6.62 6.09
N LEU A 82 -9.05 -6.73 5.87
CA LEU A 82 -9.75 -5.97 4.83
C LEU A 82 -10.20 -4.59 5.31
N ASP A 83 -10.21 -4.35 6.62
CA ASP A 83 -10.34 -3.01 7.17
C ASP A 83 -8.99 -2.26 7.07
N THR A 84 -8.77 -1.65 5.93
CA THR A 84 -7.54 -0.91 5.58
C THR A 84 -7.53 0.55 6.09
N GLN A 85 -8.49 0.96 6.93
CA GLN A 85 -8.50 2.30 7.54
C GLN A 85 -7.48 2.37 8.69
N VAL A 86 -6.44 3.20 8.58
CA VAL A 86 -5.42 3.41 9.62
C VAL A 86 -5.39 4.87 10.02
N GLY A 87 -6.09 5.20 11.11
CA GLY A 87 -6.27 6.59 11.54
C GLY A 87 -6.92 7.42 10.43
N PRO A 88 -6.29 8.50 9.93
CA PRO A 88 -6.81 9.33 8.85
C PRO A 88 -6.54 8.77 7.43
N LEU A 89 -5.87 7.62 7.30
CA LEU A 89 -5.39 7.07 6.02
C LEU A 89 -6.18 5.82 5.63
N SER A 90 -6.49 5.63 4.34
CA SER A 90 -7.08 4.37 3.87
C SER A 90 -6.84 4.07 2.39
N VAL A 91 -6.84 2.77 2.06
CA VAL A 91 -6.75 2.24 0.69
C VAL A 91 -7.98 1.38 0.42
N GLU A 92 -8.81 1.77 -0.54
CA GLU A 92 -10.01 1.03 -0.93
C GLU A 92 -9.83 0.42 -2.33
N VAL A 93 -10.07 -0.88 -2.44
CA VAL A 93 -10.12 -1.58 -3.73
C VAL A 93 -11.55 -1.46 -4.29
N ILE A 94 -11.77 -0.51 -5.19
CA ILE A 94 -13.08 -0.28 -5.84
C ILE A 94 -13.37 -1.37 -6.88
N ALA A 95 -12.38 -1.66 -7.72
CA ALA A 95 -12.43 -2.72 -8.71
C ALA A 95 -11.05 -3.38 -8.76
N PRO A 96 -10.92 -4.64 -8.30
CA PRO A 96 -9.63 -5.30 -8.19
C PRO A 96 -8.83 -5.21 -9.47
N MET A 97 -7.57 -4.79 -9.34
CA MET A 97 -6.60 -4.66 -10.43
C MET A 97 -6.93 -3.57 -11.47
N GLN A 98 -7.94 -2.74 -11.21
CA GLN A 98 -8.43 -1.73 -12.16
C GLN A 98 -8.58 -0.36 -11.55
N ARG A 99 -9.17 -0.28 -10.34
CA ARG A 99 -9.50 0.99 -9.70
C ARG A 99 -9.35 0.91 -8.19
N LEU A 100 -8.50 1.77 -7.65
CA LEU A 100 -8.24 1.88 -6.22
C LEU A 100 -8.38 3.34 -5.78
N LYS A 101 -8.84 3.55 -4.55
CA LYS A 101 -8.97 4.87 -3.93
C LYS A 101 -8.03 4.98 -2.74
N LEU A 102 -7.32 6.09 -2.67
CA LEU A 102 -6.51 6.49 -1.53
C LEU A 102 -7.17 7.68 -0.85
N THR A 103 -7.23 7.65 0.48
CA THR A 103 -7.75 8.75 1.27
C THR A 103 -6.73 9.15 2.34
N CYS A 104 -6.54 10.45 2.50
CA CYS A 104 -5.94 11.07 3.67
C CYS A 104 -6.91 12.16 4.14
N ASP A 105 -7.44 12.04 5.35
CA ASP A 105 -8.28 13.07 5.97
C ASP A 105 -7.79 13.29 7.41
N ASP A 106 -6.76 14.12 7.55
CA ASP A 106 -6.15 14.45 8.83
C ASP A 106 -6.40 15.93 9.20
N PRO A 107 -7.51 16.21 9.91
CA PRO A 107 -7.81 17.56 10.38
C PRO A 107 -6.75 18.15 11.31
N GLN A 108 -5.96 17.32 12.00
CA GLN A 108 -4.94 17.80 12.94
C GLN A 108 -3.73 18.39 12.22
N SER A 109 -3.30 17.78 11.12
CA SER A 109 -2.25 18.34 10.25
C SER A 109 -2.79 19.33 9.21
N GLY A 110 -4.11 19.35 8.98
CA GLY A 110 -4.77 20.13 7.93
C GLY A 110 -4.58 19.52 6.54
N LEU A 111 -4.16 18.26 6.45
CA LEU A 111 -3.91 17.56 5.20
C LEU A 111 -5.14 16.72 4.81
N ALA A 112 -5.73 17.05 3.66
CA ALA A 112 -6.80 16.28 3.05
C ALA A 112 -6.46 15.95 1.60
N ALA A 113 -6.62 14.69 1.21
CA ALA A 113 -6.40 14.21 -0.15
C ALA A 113 -7.31 13.02 -0.46
N GLU A 114 -7.84 12.99 -1.69
CA GLU A 114 -8.53 11.85 -2.27
C GLU A 114 -7.93 11.60 -3.66
N LEU A 115 -7.45 10.38 -3.89
CA LEU A 115 -6.81 9.99 -5.15
C LEU A 115 -7.47 8.72 -5.69
N ILE A 116 -7.88 8.74 -6.95
CA ILE A 116 -8.35 7.56 -7.66
C ILE A 116 -7.26 7.10 -8.61
N PHE A 117 -6.76 5.89 -8.40
CA PHE A 117 -5.86 5.21 -9.32
C PHE A 117 -6.68 4.38 -10.30
N GLU A 118 -6.49 4.64 -11.59
CA GLU A 118 -7.06 3.84 -12.67
C GLU A 118 -5.93 3.15 -13.43
N ALA A 119 -6.08 1.84 -13.63
CA ALA A 119 -5.08 1.05 -14.34
C ALA A 119 -4.95 1.53 -15.79
N PHE A 120 -3.74 1.94 -16.17
CA PHE A 120 -3.43 2.32 -17.55
C PHE A 120 -3.01 1.11 -18.40
N ILE A 121 -2.33 0.14 -17.79
CA ILE A 121 -1.87 -1.10 -18.41
C ILE A 121 -2.37 -2.30 -17.60
N PRO A 122 -2.43 -3.50 -18.21
CA PRO A 122 -2.76 -4.71 -17.48
C PRO A 122 -1.80 -4.94 -16.29
N PRO A 123 -2.28 -5.52 -15.18
CA PRO A 123 -1.44 -5.91 -14.05
C PRO A 123 -0.29 -6.80 -14.50
N HIS A 124 0.87 -6.59 -13.90
CA HIS A 124 2.09 -7.32 -14.22
C HIS A 124 2.66 -7.98 -12.98
N GLU A 125 2.94 -9.27 -13.08
CA GLU A 125 3.65 -10.03 -12.04
C GLU A 125 5.15 -9.81 -12.23
N GLU A 126 5.78 -9.07 -11.31
CA GLU A 126 7.22 -8.80 -11.39
C GLU A 126 8.04 -10.07 -11.13
N PRO A 127 9.15 -10.28 -11.86
CA PRO A 127 10.08 -11.38 -11.58
C PRO A 127 10.64 -11.29 -10.16
N ARG A 128 10.83 -12.44 -9.51
CA ARG A 128 11.44 -12.51 -8.18
C ARG A 128 12.85 -11.92 -8.18
N PHE A 129 13.05 -10.91 -7.35
CA PHE A 129 14.37 -10.37 -7.07
C PHE A 129 15.07 -11.20 -5.98
N ILE A 130 15.92 -12.13 -6.38
CA ILE A 130 16.72 -12.91 -5.42
C ILE A 130 18.01 -12.13 -5.14
N ARG A 131 18.05 -11.44 -4.00
CA ARG A 131 19.28 -10.86 -3.48
C ARG A 131 19.97 -11.87 -2.57
N ARG A 132 21.18 -12.28 -2.92
CA ARG A 132 22.03 -13.08 -2.06
C ARG A 132 23.06 -12.19 -1.35
N GLN A 133 23.33 -12.48 -0.08
CA GLN A 133 24.39 -11.81 0.68
C GLN A 133 25.52 -12.82 0.93
N GLY A 134 26.73 -12.51 0.45
CA GLY A 134 27.89 -13.40 0.50
C GLY A 134 28.38 -13.80 -0.89
N SER A 135 29.42 -14.63 -0.95
CA SER A 135 30.02 -15.10 -2.20
C SER A 135 29.19 -16.21 -2.84
N GLN A 136 27.90 -16.00 -3.05
CA GLN A 136 27.05 -16.64 -4.07
C GLN A 136 25.76 -15.87 -4.19
#